data_AF-M0KV85-F1
#
_entry.id   AF-M0KV85-F1
#
_cell.length_a   1.000
_cell.length_b   1.000
_cell.length_c   1.000
_cell.angle_alpha   90.00
_cell.angle_beta   90.00
_cell.angle_gamma   90.00
#
_symmetry.space_group_name_H-M   'P 1'
#
loop_
_entity.id
_entity.type
_entity.pdbx_description
1 polymer ?
#
loop_
_entity_poly.entity_id
_entity_poly.type
_entity_poly.pdbx_seq_one_letter_code
_entity_poly.pdbx_strand_id
1 'polypeptide(L)' 'MIPPLVRRCPECRHVTWSRRFAAVDDGERGSGLVECPACGHRFSTVDAPWLQ' A
#
# COMPACT_ATOMS: atom_id res chain seq x y z
N MET A 1 -10.78 6.63 15.55
CA MET A 1 -9.52 5.87 15.52
C MET A 1 -8.78 6.28 14.26
N ILE A 2 -7.58 6.88 14.39
CA ILE A 2 -6.78 7.33 13.24
C ILE A 2 -6.01 6.11 12.75
N PRO A 3 -6.25 5.58 11.53
CA PRO A 3 -5.49 4.44 11.04
C PRO A 3 -4.00 4.82 11.00
N PRO A 4 -3.09 3.89 11.32
CA PRO A 4 -1.66 4.19 11.30
C PRO A 4 -1.29 4.69 9.91
N LEU A 5 -0.88 5.97 9.84
CA LEU A 5 -0.56 6.66 8.58
C LEU A 5 0.76 6.14 7.95
N VAL A 6 1.30 5.03 8.46
CA VAL A 6 2.55 4.40 8.05
C VAL A 6 2.25 3.02 7.48
N ARG A 7 2.88 2.70 6.34
CA ARG A 7 2.85 1.40 5.67
C ARG A 7 4.24 0.83 5.57
N ARG A 8 4.31 -0.50 5.68
CA ARG A 8 5.53 -1.28 5.52
C ARG A 8 5.48 -2.05 4.21
N CYS A 9 6.52 -1.93 3.39
CA CYS A 9 6.68 -2.75 2.20
C CYS A 9 6.98 -4.20 2.60
N PRO A 10 6.29 -5.20 2.01
CA PRO A 10 6.54 -6.61 2.32
C PRO A 10 7.92 -7.08 1.88
N GLU A 11 8.44 -6.59 0.75
CA GLU A 11 9.72 -7.02 0.19
C GLU A 11 10.92 -6.44 0.94
N CYS A 12 11.11 -5.12 0.85
CA CYS A 12 12.29 -4.46 1.41
C CYS A 12 12.15 -4.11 2.89
N ARG A 13 10.99 -4.42 3.49
CA ARG A 13 10.63 -4.08 4.88
C ARG A 13 10.69 -2.57 5.19
N HIS A 14 10.78 -1.71 4.18
CA HIS A 14 10.80 -0.26 4.30
C HIS A 14 9.48 0.25 4.88
N VAL A 15 9.55 1.07 5.93
CA VAL A 15 8.39 1.69 6.58
C VAL A 15 8.38 3.17 6.24
N THR A 16 7.30 3.64 5.63
CA THR A 16 7.12 5.07 5.34
C THR A 16 5.64 5.42 5.39
N TRP A 17 5.31 6.69 5.21
CA TRP A 17 3.94 7.15 5.25
C TRP A 17 3.12 6.54 4.11
N SER A 18 1.92 6.02 4.40
CA SER A 18 1.03 5.41 3.40
C SER A 18 0.73 6.36 2.23
N ARG A 19 0.63 7.67 2.51
CA ARG A 19 0.53 8.76 1.52
C ARG A 19 1.69 8.83 0.52
N ARG A 20 2.89 8.41 0.93
CA ARG A 20 4.09 8.45 0.08
C ARG A 20 4.18 7.26 -0.87
N PHE A 21 3.35 6.24 -0.68
CA PHE A 21 3.24 5.18 -1.67
C PHE A 21 2.40 5.70 -2.83
N ALA A 22 2.96 5.66 -4.04
CA ALA A 22 2.25 6.09 -5.23
C ALA A 22 1.13 5.09 -5.51
N ALA A 23 -0.12 5.57 -5.57
CA ALA A 23 -1.22 4.74 -6.03
C ALA A 23 -1.00 4.44 -7.51
N VAL A 24 -1.00 3.16 -7.86
CA VAL A 24 -0.91 2.71 -9.25
C VAL A 24 -2.25 2.10 -9.61
N ASP A 25 -2.90 2.68 -10.61
CA ASP A 25 -4.12 2.13 -11.19
C ASP A 25 -3.69 1.03 -12.15
N ASP A 26 -3.78 -0.21 -11.69
CA ASP A 26 -3.79 -1.36 -12.57
C ASP A 26 -5.25 -1.52 -13.01
N GLY A 27 -5.55 -1.21 -14.27
CA GLY A 27 -6.91 -1.03 -14.81
C GLY A 27 -7.89 -2.22 -14.64
N GLU A 28 -7.49 -3.25 -13.91
CA GLU A 28 -8.34 -4.31 -13.40
C GLU A 28 -9.05 -3.87 -12.09
N ARG A 29 -10.15 -3.14 -12.27
CA ARG A 29 -11.24 -3.06 -11.27
C ARG A 29 -10.82 -2.53 -9.89
N GLY A 30 -10.27 -1.31 -9.80
CA GLY A 30 -10.26 -0.52 -8.56
C GLY A 30 -9.53 -1.16 -7.37
N SER A 31 -8.59 -2.07 -7.63
CA SER A 31 -7.74 -2.63 -6.60
C SER A 31 -6.69 -1.59 -6.24
N GLY A 32 -6.79 -0.98 -5.06
CA GLY A 32 -5.90 0.07 -4.56
C GLY A 32 -4.45 -0.40 -4.38
N LEU A 33 -3.78 -0.63 -5.50
CA LEU A 33 -2.39 -1.02 -5.60
C LEU A 33 -1.52 0.20 -5.35
N VAL A 34 -0.43 -0.01 -4.62
CA VAL A 34 0.53 1.04 -4.36
C VAL A 34 1.93 0.56 -4.66
N GLU A 35 2.77 1.49 -5.09
CA GLU A 35 4.18 1.25 -5.34
C GLU A 35 5.03 1.76 -4.17
N CYS A 36 5.96 0.92 -3.71
CA CYS A 36 6.92 1.28 -2.69
C CYS A 36 7.96 2.28 -3.25
N PRO A 37 8.11 3.48 -2.66
CA PRO A 37 9.06 4.47 -3.16
C PRO A 37 10.54 4.08 -2.94
N ALA A 38 10.81 3.07 -2.10
CA ALA A 38 12.18 2.65 -1.80
C ALA A 38 12.71 1.56 -2.73
N CYS A 39 11.86 0.63 -3.17
CA CYS A 39 12.27 -0.50 -4.00
C CYS A 39 11.47 -0.65 -5.31
N GLY A 40 10.43 0.17 -5.53
CA GLY A 40 9.55 0.08 -6.69
C GLY A 40 8.59 -1.11 -6.65
N HIS A 41 8.51 -1.85 -5.53
CA HIS A 41 7.61 -3.00 -5.43
C HIS A 41 6.15 -2.57 -5.37
N ARG A 42 5.32 -3.11 -6.27
CA ARG A 42 3.89 -2.83 -6.38
C ARG A 42 3.11 -3.89 -5.60
N PHE A 43 2.23 -3.47 -4.71
CA PHE A 43 1.42 -4.39 -3.91
C PHE A 43 0.04 -3.78 -3.60
N SER A 44 -0.96 -4.65 -3.50
CA SER A 44 -2.32 -4.24 -3.17
C SER A 44 -2.39 -3.79 -1.72
N THR A 45 -2.91 -2.58 -1.51
CA THR A 45 -3.22 -2.10 -0.17
C THR A 45 -4.63 -2.53 0.16
N VAL A 46 -4.75 -3.81 0.46
CA VAL A 46 -5.95 -4.36 1.04
C VAL A 46 -6.03 -3.78 2.46
N ASP A 47 -6.60 -2.58 2.58
CA ASP A 47 -7.12 -2.07 3.84
C ASP A 47 -8.38 -2.90 4.13
N ALA A 48 -8.19 -4.17 4.51
CA ALA A 48 -9.26 -5.01 5.00
C ALA A 48 -9.13 -5.09 6.52
N PRO A 49 -9.76 -4.18 7.27
CA PRO A 49 -10.15 -4.48 8.64
C PRO A 49 -11.29 -5.53 8.72
N TRP A 50 -11.79 -6.07 7.60
CA TRP A 50 -12.97 -6.94 7.59
C TRP A 50 -12.73 -8.20 6.76
N LEU A 51 -11.98 -9.13 7.35
CA LEU A 51 -12.22 -10.55 7.12
C LEU A 51 -13.38 -10.92 8.08
N GLN A 52 -14.61 -10.96 7.58
CA GLN A 52 -15.73 -11.67 8.22
C GLN A 52 -16.22 -12.77 7.28
#